data_AF-A0A967M180-F1
#
_entry.id   AF-A0A967M180-F1
#
_cell.length_a   1.000
_cell.length_b   1.000
_cell.length_c   1.000
_cell.angle_alpha   90.00
_cell.angle_beta   90.00
_cell.angle_gamma   90.00
#
_symmetry.space_group_name_H-M   'P 1'
#
loop_
_entity.id
_entity.type
_entity.pdbx_description
1 polymer ?
#
loop_
_entity_poly.entity_id
_entity_poly.type
_entity_poly.pdbx_seq_one_letter_code
_entity_poly.pdbx_strand_id
1 'polypeptide(L)'
;MNPLHEIGYERMPGRSFRLDFAHNDADNQVDAVLNGMQKTIPRFEAVASRASEMMLRLDEDRRTFFNDNLRVHAYYMTHLSKSLYHYMYAYKHQADTHVLLRNLDLAYIEIVRAQQYLFEAQHGEFSTWYSDAEDMGRTFQVDWLKETIQQHRQQALERNRESP
;
A
#
# COMPACT_ATOMS: atom_id res chain seq x y z
N MET A 1 5.27 -8.34 -20.18
CA MET A 1 3.85 -7.98 -20.34
C MET A 1 3.56 -6.93 -19.26
N ASN A 2 3.10 -5.74 -19.64
CA ASN A 2 2.91 -4.61 -18.72
C ASN A 2 1.56 -4.78 -17.99
N PRO A 3 1.54 -5.07 -16.67
CA PRO A 3 0.33 -5.36 -15.91
C PRO A 3 -0.58 -4.13 -15.72
N LEU A 4 -0.16 -2.95 -16.17
CA LEU A 4 -0.98 -1.74 -16.16
C LEU A 4 -1.93 -1.62 -17.36
N HIS A 5 -1.85 -2.52 -18.34
CA HIS A 5 -2.76 -2.52 -19.50
C HIS A 5 -4.06 -3.31 -19.29
N GLU A 6 -4.12 -4.17 -18.28
CA GLU A 6 -5.31 -5.01 -18.02
C GLU A 6 -5.85 -4.74 -16.60
N ILE A 7 -6.38 -3.55 -16.40
CA ILE A 7 -7.18 -3.26 -15.21
C ILE A 7 -8.59 -3.80 -15.48
N GLY A 8 -8.97 -4.93 -14.87
CA GLY A 8 -10.25 -5.63 -15.10
C GLY A 8 -11.54 -4.81 -14.84
N TYR A 9 -11.41 -3.58 -14.33
CA TYR A 9 -12.50 -2.61 -14.12
C TYR A 9 -12.56 -1.50 -15.16
N GLU A 10 -11.83 -1.63 -16.27
CA GLU A 10 -11.82 -0.62 -17.33
C GLU A 10 -13.18 -0.57 -18.04
N ARG A 11 -14.10 0.29 -17.57
CA ARG A 11 -15.42 0.52 -18.19
C ARG A 11 -15.34 1.15 -19.59
N MET A 12 -14.16 1.65 -19.99
CA MET A 12 -13.89 2.21 -21.32
C MET A 12 -12.43 1.96 -21.72
N PRO A 13 -12.16 1.27 -22.84
CA PRO A 13 -10.81 0.97 -23.31
C PRO A 13 -9.90 2.21 -23.32
N GLY A 14 -8.79 2.16 -22.58
CA GLY A 14 -7.83 3.26 -22.44
C GLY A 14 -8.17 4.33 -21.39
N ARG A 15 -9.16 4.10 -20.51
CA ARG A 15 -9.51 4.93 -19.33
C ARG A 15 -9.19 4.26 -17.99
N SER A 16 -8.21 3.37 -17.96
CA SER A 16 -7.36 3.15 -16.78
C SER A 16 -6.93 4.53 -16.26
N PHE A 17 -7.05 4.80 -14.95
CA PHE A 17 -6.76 6.11 -14.34
C PHE A 17 -5.38 6.61 -14.80
N ARG A 18 -5.33 7.42 -15.85
CA ARG A 18 -4.08 7.91 -16.43
C ARG A 18 -3.53 8.93 -15.46
N LEU A 19 -2.48 8.57 -14.72
CA LEU A 19 -1.69 9.55 -14.01
C LEU A 19 -1.16 10.53 -15.05
N ASP A 20 -1.29 11.82 -14.81
CA ASP A 20 -0.56 12.80 -15.61
C ASP A 20 0.90 12.79 -15.14
N PHE A 21 1.77 12.19 -15.94
CA PHE A 21 3.17 12.02 -15.57
C PHE A 21 3.91 13.37 -15.53
N ALA A 22 3.43 14.38 -16.28
CA ALA A 22 4.00 15.73 -16.24
C ALA A 22 3.82 16.39 -14.86
N HIS A 23 2.73 16.08 -14.15
CA HIS A 23 2.52 16.55 -12.78
C HIS A 23 3.40 15.85 -11.73
N ASN A 24 4.06 14.76 -12.11
CA ASN A 24 4.94 13.97 -11.25
C ASN A 24 6.39 13.95 -11.73
N ASP A 25 6.77 14.90 -12.60
CA ASP A 25 8.14 15.04 -13.13
C ASP A 25 8.66 13.71 -13.74
N ALA A 26 7.83 13.04 -14.54
CA ALA A 26 8.10 11.68 -15.04
C ALA A 26 7.74 11.49 -16.52
N ASP A 27 8.46 10.56 -17.17
CA ASP A 27 8.27 10.23 -18.59
C ASP A 27 7.37 9.00 -18.82
N ASN A 28 7.00 8.29 -17.74
CA ASN A 28 6.14 7.10 -17.79
C ASN A 28 5.35 6.89 -16.48
N GLN A 29 4.39 5.97 -16.50
CA GLN A 29 3.51 5.72 -15.35
C GLN A 29 4.25 5.25 -14.10
N VAL A 30 5.26 4.40 -14.27
CA VAL A 30 6.00 3.79 -13.16
C VAL A 30 6.75 4.88 -12.40
N ASP A 31 7.46 5.73 -13.14
CA ASP A 31 8.21 6.84 -12.56
C ASP A 31 7.29 7.88 -11.93
N ALA A 32 6.13 8.13 -12.54
CA ALA A 32 5.13 9.02 -11.95
C ALA A 32 4.61 8.51 -10.60
N VAL A 33 4.35 7.20 -10.47
CA VAL A 33 3.95 6.60 -9.19
C VAL A 33 5.08 6.70 -8.18
N LEU A 34 6.32 6.35 -8.56
CA LEU A 34 7.46 6.40 -7.65
C LEU A 34 7.72 7.84 -7.14
N ASN A 35 7.77 8.82 -8.04
CA ASN A 35 7.96 10.23 -7.70
C ASN A 35 6.80 10.76 -6.84
N GLY A 36 5.57 10.42 -7.19
CA GLY A 36 4.37 10.80 -6.43
C GLY A 36 4.38 10.22 -5.02
N MET A 37 4.75 8.94 -4.87
CA MET A 37 4.83 8.27 -3.57
C MET A 37 5.97 8.83 -2.72
N GLN A 38 7.13 9.15 -3.29
CA GLN A 38 8.22 9.81 -2.56
C GLN A 38 7.80 11.17 -1.95
N LYS A 39 6.91 11.91 -2.63
CA LYS A 39 6.33 13.16 -2.12
C LYS A 39 5.19 12.92 -1.12
N THR A 40 4.44 11.83 -1.28
CA THR A 40 3.20 11.55 -0.54
C THR A 40 3.44 10.83 0.79
N ILE A 41 4.33 9.82 0.81
CA ILE A 41 4.64 9.03 2.01
C ILE A 41 5.03 9.94 3.20
N PRO A 42 5.97 10.90 3.07
CA PRO A 42 6.36 11.75 4.20
C PRO A 42 5.21 12.62 4.73
N ARG A 43 4.23 12.95 3.88
CA ARG A 43 3.07 13.76 4.28
C ARG A 43 2.13 12.94 5.16
N PHE A 44 1.84 11.69 4.78
CA PHE A 44 1.05 10.80 5.62
C PHE A 44 1.79 10.45 6.92
N GLU A 45 3.11 10.21 6.86
CA GLU A 45 3.92 10.00 8.06
C GLU A 45 3.85 11.19 9.03
N ALA A 46 3.94 12.41 8.51
CA ALA A 46 3.83 13.63 9.31
C ALA A 46 2.45 13.75 9.97
N VAL A 47 1.37 13.44 9.25
CA VAL A 47 0.01 13.44 9.83
C VAL A 47 -0.12 12.36 10.90
N ALA A 48 0.33 11.14 10.63
CA ALA A 48 0.25 10.01 11.56
C ALA A 48 1.06 10.29 12.83
N SER A 49 2.28 10.83 12.70
CA SER A 49 3.11 11.22 13.85
C SER A 49 2.47 12.30 14.69
N ARG A 50 1.94 13.37 14.07
CA ARG A 50 1.26 14.45 14.80
C ARG A 50 -0.01 13.96 15.47
N ALA A 51 -0.73 13.02 14.85
CA ALA A 51 -1.89 12.38 15.46
C ALA A 51 -1.49 11.55 16.70
N SER A 52 -0.38 10.81 16.65
CA SER A 52 0.17 10.09 17.81
C SER A 52 0.57 11.03 18.94
N GLU A 53 1.19 12.18 18.64
CA GLU A 53 1.50 13.21 19.65
C GLU A 53 0.24 13.82 20.27
N MET A 54 -0.79 14.07 19.45
CA MET A 54 -2.06 14.62 19.91
C MET A 54 -2.80 13.64 20.84
N MET A 55 -2.77 12.34 20.54
CA MET A 55 -3.37 11.29 21.37
C MET A 55 -2.91 11.34 22.83
N LEU A 56 -1.63 11.66 23.06
CA LEU A 56 -1.05 11.76 24.42
C LEU A 56 -1.63 12.94 25.22
N ARG A 57 -2.20 13.94 24.53
CA ARG A 57 -2.72 15.18 25.11
C ARG A 57 -4.24 15.23 25.17
N LEU A 58 -4.92 14.29 24.52
CA LEU A 58 -6.38 14.18 24.54
C LEU A 58 -6.86 13.54 25.84
N ASP A 59 -8.00 14.01 26.31
CA ASP A 59 -8.80 13.37 27.36
C ASP A 59 -9.18 11.93 26.92
N GLU A 60 -9.25 11.02 27.89
CA GLU A 60 -9.41 9.58 27.63
C GLU A 60 -10.69 9.26 26.83
N ASP A 61 -11.78 9.97 27.11
CA ASP A 61 -13.08 9.84 26.45
C ASP A 61 -13.07 10.26 24.97
N ARG A 62 -12.05 11.00 24.52
CA ARG A 62 -11.91 11.45 23.12
C ARG A 62 -10.92 10.64 22.31
N ARG A 63 -10.08 9.84 22.97
CA ARG A 63 -8.98 9.11 22.33
C ARG A 63 -9.47 8.09 21.32
N THR A 64 -10.48 7.29 21.67
CA THR A 64 -11.01 6.25 20.78
C THR A 64 -11.53 6.84 19.47
N PHE A 65 -12.41 7.84 19.54
CA PHE A 65 -12.94 8.49 18.34
C PHE A 65 -11.83 9.08 17.46
N PHE A 66 -10.86 9.78 18.06
CA PHE A 66 -9.74 10.36 17.34
C PHE A 66 -8.81 9.31 16.71
N ASN A 67 -8.55 8.23 17.45
CA ASN A 67 -7.73 7.12 16.98
C ASN A 67 -8.34 6.49 15.72
N ASP A 68 -9.60 6.09 15.82
CA ASP A 68 -10.29 5.29 14.82
C ASP A 68 -10.55 6.10 13.55
N ASN A 69 -10.84 7.41 13.68
CA ASN A 69 -11.23 8.24 12.54
C ASN A 69 -10.08 9.03 11.89
N LEU A 70 -8.92 9.15 12.55
CA LEU A 70 -7.79 9.92 12.01
C LEU A 70 -6.46 9.20 12.10
N ARG A 71 -6.04 8.79 13.30
CA ARG A 71 -4.68 8.25 13.50
C ARG A 71 -4.48 6.93 12.74
N VAL A 72 -5.41 5.99 12.92
CA VAL A 72 -5.38 4.69 12.26
C VAL A 72 -5.37 4.85 10.74
N HIS A 73 -6.24 5.69 10.19
CA HIS A 73 -6.31 5.92 8.74
C HIS A 73 -5.04 6.60 8.19
N ALA A 74 -4.43 7.51 8.93
CA ALA A 74 -3.16 8.14 8.52
C ALA A 74 -2.01 7.12 8.46
N TYR A 75 -1.90 6.23 9.45
CA TYR A 75 -0.92 5.13 9.40
C TYR A 75 -1.25 4.11 8.32
N TYR A 76 -2.52 3.74 8.17
CA TYR A 76 -2.96 2.86 7.08
C TYR A 76 -2.50 3.39 5.72
N MET A 77 -2.80 4.65 5.41
CA MET A 77 -2.41 5.28 4.15
C MET A 77 -0.89 5.42 3.98
N THR A 78 -0.17 5.66 5.07
CA THR A 78 1.31 5.66 5.07
C THR A 78 1.85 4.32 4.59
N HIS A 79 1.42 3.25 5.24
CA HIS A 79 1.93 1.90 5.00
C HIS A 79 1.43 1.35 3.65
N LEU A 80 0.20 1.65 3.26
CA LEU A 80 -0.32 1.32 1.92
C LEU A 80 0.51 2.01 0.82
N SER A 81 0.84 3.30 1.01
CA SER A 81 1.67 4.06 0.06
C SER A 81 3.09 3.49 -0.06
N LYS A 82 3.70 3.10 1.07
CA LYS A 82 5.01 2.45 1.10
C LYS A 82 4.99 1.08 0.40
N SER A 83 3.95 0.28 0.64
CA SER A 83 3.76 -0.99 -0.05
C SER A 83 3.71 -0.79 -1.56
N LEU A 84 2.89 0.16 -2.03
CA LEU A 84 2.80 0.49 -3.46
C LEU A 84 4.14 0.96 -4.04
N TYR A 85 4.84 1.85 -3.34
CA TYR A 85 6.15 2.34 -3.76
C TYR A 85 7.14 1.18 -3.96
N HIS A 86 7.30 0.33 -2.94
CA HIS A 86 8.23 -0.80 -3.01
C HIS A 86 7.84 -1.80 -4.09
N TYR A 87 6.55 -2.09 -4.24
CA TYR A 87 6.08 -2.97 -5.29
C TYR A 87 6.38 -2.43 -6.70
N MET A 88 6.13 -1.14 -6.93
CA MET A 88 6.46 -0.49 -8.21
C MET A 88 7.97 -0.39 -8.45
N TYR A 89 8.76 -0.22 -7.39
CA TYR A 89 10.21 -0.20 -7.48
C TYR A 89 10.74 -1.59 -7.87
N ALA A 90 10.22 -2.65 -7.24
CA ALA A 90 10.46 -4.03 -7.65
C ALA A 90 10.10 -4.25 -9.14
N TYR A 91 8.94 -3.78 -9.58
CA TYR A 91 8.50 -3.86 -10.97
C TYR A 91 9.46 -3.15 -11.95
N LYS A 92 9.95 -1.96 -11.59
CA LYS A 92 10.91 -1.20 -12.41
C LYS A 92 12.27 -1.91 -12.53
N HIS A 93 12.70 -2.58 -11.47
CA HIS A 93 14.04 -3.16 -11.34
C HIS A 93 14.06 -4.70 -11.45
N GLN A 94 13.13 -5.29 -12.22
CA GLN A 94 13.00 -6.75 -12.37
C GLN A 94 14.26 -7.48 -12.87
N ALA A 95 15.17 -6.79 -13.55
CA ALA A 95 16.42 -7.37 -14.04
C ALA A 95 17.46 -7.60 -12.92
N ASP A 96 17.35 -6.89 -11.80
CA ASP A 96 18.21 -7.08 -10.63
C ASP A 96 17.44 -7.89 -9.58
N THR A 97 17.71 -9.20 -9.52
CA THR A 97 17.02 -10.11 -8.61
C THR A 97 17.11 -9.69 -7.14
N HIS A 98 18.26 -9.15 -6.71
CA HIS A 98 18.43 -8.76 -5.30
C HIS A 98 17.56 -7.54 -4.97
N VAL A 99 17.53 -6.54 -5.86
CA VAL A 99 16.65 -5.37 -5.71
C VAL A 99 15.18 -5.75 -5.78
N LEU A 100 14.81 -6.64 -6.71
CA LEU A 100 13.47 -7.17 -6.88
C LEU A 100 12.98 -7.85 -5.59
N LEU A 101 13.72 -8.84 -5.09
CA LEU A 101 13.32 -9.61 -3.90
C LEU A 101 13.24 -8.72 -2.66
N ARG A 102 14.24 -7.87 -2.43
CA ARG A 102 14.25 -6.93 -1.30
C ARG A 102 13.03 -6.03 -1.29
N ASN A 103 12.65 -5.49 -2.44
CA ASN A 103 11.49 -4.60 -2.52
C ASN A 103 10.16 -5.34 -2.43
N LEU A 104 10.06 -6.57 -2.92
CA LEU A 104 8.88 -7.40 -2.68
C LEU A 104 8.72 -7.74 -1.18
N ASP A 105 9.82 -8.03 -0.48
CA ASP A 105 9.81 -8.23 0.98
C ASP A 105 9.34 -6.97 1.73
N LEU A 106 9.87 -5.80 1.35
CA LEU A 106 9.46 -4.52 1.94
C LEU A 106 7.99 -4.21 1.63
N ALA A 107 7.53 -4.44 0.40
CA ALA A 107 6.13 -4.26 0.04
C ALA A 107 5.21 -5.12 0.91
N TYR A 108 5.57 -6.40 1.10
CA TYR A 108 4.82 -7.32 1.96
C TYR A 108 4.77 -6.85 3.43
N ILE A 109 5.91 -6.45 3.99
CA ILE A 109 5.97 -5.96 5.38
C ILE A 109 5.05 -4.74 5.55
N GLU A 110 5.08 -3.82 4.60
CA GLU A 110 4.31 -2.57 4.68
C GLU A 110 2.80 -2.83 4.49
N ILE A 111 2.37 -3.72 3.60
CA ILE A 111 0.93 -4.04 3.48
C ILE A 111 0.40 -4.77 4.72
N VAL A 112 1.21 -5.62 5.37
CA VAL A 112 0.84 -6.25 6.65
C VAL A 112 0.68 -5.19 7.74
N ARG A 113 1.59 -4.22 7.83
CA ARG A 113 1.47 -3.09 8.77
C ARG A 113 0.23 -2.25 8.50
N ALA A 114 -0.09 -1.99 7.22
CA ALA A 114 -1.32 -1.30 6.85
C ALA A 114 -2.55 -2.04 7.41
N GLN A 115 -2.63 -3.37 7.21
CA GLN A 115 -3.71 -4.19 7.77
C GLN A 115 -3.81 -4.09 9.29
N GLN A 116 -2.67 -4.19 9.98
CA GLN A 116 -2.62 -4.12 11.45
C GLN A 116 -3.23 -2.81 11.96
N TYR A 117 -2.93 -1.67 11.32
CA TYR A 117 -3.53 -0.39 11.70
C TYR A 117 -5.04 -0.37 11.46
N LEU A 118 -5.55 -0.85 10.32
CA LEU A 118 -7.00 -0.98 10.13
C LEU A 118 -7.64 -1.81 11.25
N PHE A 119 -6.99 -2.91 11.62
CA PHE A 119 -7.51 -3.82 12.64
C PHE A 119 -7.47 -3.23 14.05
N GLU A 120 -6.61 -2.24 14.31
CA GLU A 120 -6.56 -1.50 15.58
C GLU A 120 -7.89 -0.77 15.87
N ALA A 121 -8.59 -0.31 14.83
CA ALA A 121 -9.91 0.34 14.97
C ALA A 121 -11.08 -0.65 15.12
N GLN A 122 -10.81 -1.97 15.20
CA GLN A 122 -11.84 -2.99 15.42
C GLN A 122 -12.02 -3.28 16.89
N HIS A 123 -13.07 -2.73 17.47
CA HIS A 123 -13.46 -2.99 18.86
C HIS A 123 -14.94 -2.66 19.06
N GLY A 124 -15.49 -3.08 20.20
CA GLY A 124 -16.92 -2.89 20.50
C GLY A 124 -17.84 -3.49 19.44
N GLU A 125 -18.84 -2.71 19.02
CA GLU A 125 -19.79 -3.07 17.94
C GLU A 125 -19.11 -3.28 16.58
N PHE A 126 -17.87 -2.81 16.39
CA PHE A 126 -17.08 -2.92 15.15
C PHE A 126 -15.99 -3.98 15.23
N SER A 127 -16.05 -4.89 16.19
CA SER A 127 -15.03 -5.93 16.43
C SER A 127 -14.70 -6.83 15.22
N THR A 128 -15.60 -6.95 14.25
CA THR A 128 -15.36 -7.69 12.99
C THR A 128 -15.48 -6.84 11.73
N TRP A 129 -15.43 -5.51 11.87
CA TRP A 129 -15.74 -4.58 10.78
C TRP A 129 -14.85 -4.74 9.54
N TYR A 130 -13.58 -5.10 9.71
CA TYR A 130 -12.65 -5.36 8.62
C TYR A 130 -12.32 -6.85 8.44
N SER A 131 -12.29 -7.65 9.51
CA SER A 131 -11.97 -9.08 9.43
C SER A 131 -13.05 -9.90 8.71
N ASP A 132 -14.31 -9.50 8.86
CA ASP A 132 -15.46 -10.15 8.21
C ASP A 132 -15.94 -9.31 7.02
N ALA A 133 -15.07 -8.45 6.48
CA ALA A 133 -15.38 -7.72 5.27
C ALA A 133 -15.40 -8.67 4.07
N GLU A 134 -16.48 -8.60 3.30
CA GLU A 134 -16.50 -9.18 1.96
C GLU A 134 -15.39 -8.59 1.09
N ASP A 135 -14.88 -9.41 0.17
CA ASP A 135 -13.91 -8.98 -0.83
C ASP A 135 -14.42 -7.73 -1.58
N MET A 136 -13.53 -6.75 -1.75
CA MET A 136 -13.81 -5.42 -2.32
C MET A 136 -14.64 -4.46 -1.45
N GLY A 137 -15.13 -4.86 -0.28
CA GLY A 137 -15.97 -4.02 0.56
C GLY A 137 -15.18 -2.96 1.34
N ARG A 138 -14.42 -3.41 2.36
CA ARG A 138 -13.89 -2.52 3.41
C ARG A 138 -12.37 -2.56 3.59
N THR A 139 -11.69 -3.56 3.02
CA THR A 139 -10.25 -3.78 3.21
C THR A 139 -9.41 -3.50 1.96
N PHE A 140 -10.00 -3.01 0.87
CA PHE A 140 -9.30 -2.79 -0.41
C PHE A 140 -8.55 -4.03 -0.91
N GLN A 141 -9.06 -5.25 -0.63
CA GLN A 141 -8.45 -6.51 -1.03
C GLN A 141 -7.00 -6.69 -0.51
N VAL A 142 -6.71 -6.20 0.70
CA VAL A 142 -5.39 -6.32 1.33
C VAL A 142 -4.87 -7.76 1.38
N ASP A 143 -5.75 -8.75 1.58
CA ASP A 143 -5.36 -10.17 1.58
C ASP A 143 -4.90 -10.63 0.20
N TRP A 144 -5.67 -10.33 -0.85
CA TRP A 144 -5.27 -10.60 -2.23
C TRP A 144 -3.96 -9.90 -2.63
N LEU A 145 -3.75 -8.66 -2.18
CA LEU A 145 -2.49 -7.94 -2.43
C LEU A 145 -1.29 -8.63 -1.76
N LYS A 146 -1.44 -9.06 -0.50
CA LYS A 146 -0.41 -9.84 0.20
C LYS A 146 -0.06 -11.12 -0.55
N GLU A 147 -1.07 -11.86 -1.00
CA GLU A 147 -0.89 -13.10 -1.76
C GLU A 147 -0.17 -12.83 -3.09
N THR A 148 -0.59 -11.81 -3.82
CA THR A 148 0.02 -11.41 -5.10
C THR A 148 1.51 -11.06 -4.95
N ILE A 149 1.86 -10.27 -3.92
CA ILE A 149 3.27 -9.92 -3.65
C ILE A 149 4.10 -11.18 -3.37
N GLN A 150 3.58 -12.11 -2.56
CA GLN A 150 4.25 -13.36 -2.24
C GLN A 150 4.41 -14.28 -3.46
N GLN A 151 3.39 -14.37 -4.32
CA GLN A 151 3.45 -15.13 -5.56
C GLN A 151 4.55 -14.59 -6.49
N HIS A 152 4.61 -13.27 -6.69
CA HIS A 152 5.67 -12.65 -7.50
C HIS A 152 7.07 -12.86 -6.90
N ARG A 153 7.18 -12.85 -5.57
CA ARG A 153 8.43 -13.14 -4.88
C ARG A 153 8.87 -14.58 -5.11
N GLN A 154 7.95 -15.53 -5.01
CA GLN A 154 8.23 -16.95 -5.24
C GLN A 154 8.67 -17.21 -6.69
N GLN A 155 7.98 -16.61 -7.66
CA GLN A 155 8.37 -16.67 -9.08
C GLN A 155 9.76 -16.08 -9.33
N ALA A 156 10.11 -14.97 -8.66
CA ALA A 156 11.44 -14.37 -8.77
C ALA A 156 12.54 -15.29 -8.22
N LEU A 157 12.28 -15.99 -7.12
CA LEU A 157 13.21 -16.98 -6.56
C LEU A 157 13.40 -18.17 -7.48
N GLU A 158 12.33 -18.67 -8.11
CA GLU A 158 12.38 -19.79 -9.05
C GLU A 158 13.22 -19.44 -10.29
N ARG A 159 12.98 -18.28 -10.90
CA ARG A 159 13.77 -17.79 -12.05
C ARG A 159 15.26 -17.65 -11.73
N ASN A 160 15.60 -17.23 -10.50
CA ASN A 160 16.99 -17.08 -10.09
C ASN A 160 17.69 -18.44 -9.88
N ARG A 161 16.95 -19.51 -9.57
CA ARG A 161 17.51 -20.86 -9.46
C ARG A 161 17.75 -21.50 -10.83
N GLU A 162 16.99 -21.09 -11.84
CA GLU A 162 17.09 -21.57 -13.22
C GLU A 162 18.12 -20.82 -14.07
N SER A 163 18.64 -19.69 -13.57
CA SER A 163 19.68 -18.91 -14.23
C SER A 163 21.07 -19.46 -13.87
N PRO A 164 21.81 -20.08 -14.81
CA PRO A 164 23.12 -20.70 -14.56
C PRO A 164 24.25 -19.71 -14.27
#